data_AF-A0A533Y229-F1
#
_entry.id   AF-A0A533Y229-F1
#
_cell.length_a   1.000
_cell.length_b   1.000
_cell.length_c   1.000
_cell.angle_alpha   90.00
_cell.angle_beta   90.00
_cell.angle_gamma   90.00
#
_symmetry.space_group_name_H-M   'P 1'
#
loop_
_entity.id
_entity.type
_entity.pdbx_description
1 polymer ?
#
loop_
_entity_poly.entity_id
_entity_poly.type
_entity_poly.pdbx_seq_one_letter_code
_entity_poly.pdbx_strand_id
1 'polypeptide(L)'
;MKILMACVLALLLGSALALAQPIPPGEQPEEFERIIQQMKFEKPTRIVGRLQAIDGYEDAIWIVWTHVHDGSRWRDLRNQSDMMFKVYPRDVGMMDFFRKLTPGTSIHLTVQMDADGNRRVLSLDEGA
;
A
#
# COMPACT_ATOMS: atom_id res chain seq x y z
N MET A 1 56.52 -11.99 -28.84
CA MET A 1 55.38 -11.12 -29.20
C MET A 1 54.11 -11.91 -28.94
N LYS A 2 53.41 -11.56 -27.85
CA LYS A 2 51.94 -11.49 -27.66
C LYS A 2 51.09 -12.72 -28.01
N ILE A 3 50.22 -13.26 -27.17
CA ILE A 3 49.87 -13.18 -25.74
C ILE A 3 48.86 -14.33 -25.60
N LEU A 4 49.08 -15.25 -24.67
CA LEU A 4 48.08 -16.19 -24.16
C LEU A 4 46.97 -15.36 -23.49
N MET A 5 45.82 -15.15 -24.15
CA MET A 5 44.70 -14.42 -23.53
C MET A 5 43.38 -14.69 -24.25
N ALA A 6 42.65 -15.68 -23.71
CA ALA A 6 41.19 -15.77 -23.72
C ALA A 6 40.86 -16.98 -22.81
N CYS A 7 41.22 -16.91 -21.52
CA CYS A 7 40.34 -16.37 -20.49
C CYS A 7 38.91 -16.90 -20.63
N VAL A 8 38.67 -18.06 -19.99
CA VAL A 8 37.60 -18.21 -18.99
C VAL A 8 36.31 -17.48 -19.37
N LEU A 9 35.65 -17.94 -20.44
CA LEU A 9 34.28 -17.54 -20.78
C LEU A 9 33.36 -18.77 -20.70
N ALA A 10 33.52 -19.56 -19.63
CA ALA A 10 32.73 -20.78 -19.38
C ALA A 10 32.01 -20.78 -18.03
N LEU A 11 32.14 -19.71 -17.24
CA LEU A 11 31.60 -19.62 -15.88
C LEU A 11 31.17 -18.18 -15.63
N LEU A 12 29.91 -17.83 -15.91
CA LEU A 12 29.18 -16.67 -15.34
C LEU A 12 27.77 -16.46 -15.94
N LEU A 13 27.18 -17.46 -16.61
CA LEU A 13 25.73 -17.48 -16.91
C LEU A 13 24.96 -18.43 -15.99
N GLY A 14 25.48 -18.64 -14.77
CA GLY A 14 24.74 -19.23 -13.68
C GLY A 14 24.27 -18.11 -12.76
N SER A 15 22.98 -18.09 -12.43
CA SER A 15 22.31 -17.21 -11.46
C SER A 15 21.63 -15.97 -12.06
N ALA A 16 20.44 -16.15 -12.64
CA ALA A 16 19.27 -15.29 -12.42
C ALA A 16 18.07 -15.63 -13.35
N LEU A 17 17.89 -16.88 -13.77
CA LEU A 17 16.52 -17.35 -13.98
C LEU A 17 16.06 -17.91 -12.65
N ALA A 18 15.58 -17.03 -11.77
CA ALA A 18 14.61 -17.44 -10.76
C ALA A 18 13.42 -17.99 -11.55
N LEU A 19 13.36 -19.32 -11.66
CA LEU A 19 12.23 -20.03 -12.25
C LEU A 19 11.00 -19.62 -11.44
N ALA A 20 10.13 -18.80 -12.05
CA ALA A 20 8.79 -18.59 -11.56
C ALA A 20 8.11 -19.98 -11.54
N GLN A 21 8.02 -20.59 -10.36
CA GLN A 21 7.31 -21.85 -10.22
C GLN A 21 5.80 -21.58 -10.40
N PRO A 22 5.10 -22.38 -11.21
CA PRO A 22 3.66 -22.27 -11.32
C PRO A 22 3.03 -22.57 -9.95
N ILE A 23 2.29 -21.60 -9.43
CA ILE A 23 1.61 -21.72 -8.14
C ILE A 23 0.54 -22.83 -8.26
N PRO A 24 0.52 -23.83 -7.37
CA PRO A 24 -0.47 -24.92 -7.43
C PRO A 24 -1.90 -24.38 -7.40
N PRO A 25 -2.85 -24.97 -8.16
CA PRO A 25 -4.26 -24.60 -8.06
C PRO A 25 -4.76 -24.77 -6.62
N GLY A 26 -5.20 -23.67 -6.01
CA GLY A 26 -5.70 -23.65 -4.63
C GLY A 26 -4.73 -23.07 -3.59
N GLU A 27 -3.45 -22.86 -3.94
CA GLU A 27 -2.53 -22.08 -3.11
C GLU A 27 -2.52 -20.63 -3.61
N GLN A 28 -2.99 -19.70 -2.79
CA GLN A 28 -2.85 -18.29 -3.08
C GLN A 28 -1.46 -17.83 -2.63
N PRO A 29 -0.70 -17.07 -3.44
CA PRO A 29 0.62 -16.60 -3.00
C PRO A 29 0.50 -15.84 -1.68
N GLU A 30 1.36 -16.15 -0.71
CA GLU A 30 1.33 -15.55 0.64
C GLU A 30 1.37 -14.01 0.64
N GLU A 31 1.95 -13.43 -0.41
CA GLU A 31 1.97 -11.98 -0.62
C GLU A 31 0.56 -11.42 -0.85
N PHE A 32 -0.30 -12.15 -1.55
CA PHE A 32 -1.69 -11.78 -1.81
C PHE A 32 -2.53 -11.87 -0.52
N GLU A 33 -2.34 -12.92 0.29
CA GLU A 33 -2.98 -13.03 1.61
C GLU A 33 -2.60 -11.87 2.53
N ARG A 34 -1.32 -11.49 2.56
CA ARG A 34 -0.86 -10.32 3.33
C ARG A 34 -1.51 -9.02 2.85
N ILE A 35 -1.60 -8.80 1.54
CA ILE A 35 -2.25 -7.62 0.97
C ILE A 35 -3.75 -7.60 1.31
N ILE A 36 -4.45 -8.72 1.15
CA ILE A 36 -5.88 -8.84 1.50
C ILE A 36 -6.10 -8.59 2.99
N GLN A 37 -5.31 -9.19 3.88
CA GLN A 37 -5.45 -8.96 5.31
C GLN A 37 -5.16 -7.51 5.70
N GLN A 38 -4.17 -6.87 5.06
CA GLN A 38 -3.89 -5.44 5.25
C GLN A 38 -5.07 -4.56 4.78
N MET A 39 -5.77 -4.96 3.72
CA MET A 39 -6.99 -4.27 3.24
C MET A 39 -8.20 -4.40 4.18
N LYS A 40 -8.18 -5.33 5.15
CA LYS A 40 -9.27 -5.49 6.11
C LYS A 40 -9.27 -4.47 7.25
N PHE A 41 -8.12 -3.84 7.53
CA PHE A 41 -7.98 -2.85 8.62
C PHE A 41 -8.56 -3.32 9.97
N GLU A 42 -8.41 -4.60 10.32
CA GLU A 42 -9.02 -5.20 11.53
C GLU A 42 -8.49 -4.56 12.83
N LYS A 43 -7.24 -4.10 12.81
CA LYS A 43 -6.60 -3.33 13.88
C LYS A 43 -6.27 -1.92 13.40
N PRO A 44 -6.10 -0.94 14.31
CA PRO A 44 -5.58 0.38 13.96
C PRO A 44 -4.30 0.27 13.14
N THR A 45 -4.35 0.74 11.89
CA THR A 45 -3.27 0.59 10.92
C THR A 45 -2.89 1.95 10.38
N ARG A 46 -1.61 2.31 10.53
CA ARG A 46 -1.06 3.57 10.01
C ARG A 46 -0.74 3.42 8.53
N ILE A 47 -1.23 4.36 7.72
CA ILE A 47 -1.08 4.39 6.28
C ILE A 47 -0.74 5.79 5.79
N VAL A 48 -0.21 5.87 4.57
CA VAL A 48 -0.13 7.11 3.80
C VAL A 48 -0.96 6.93 2.53
N GLY A 49 -1.90 7.84 2.30
CA GLY A 49 -2.71 7.88 1.08
C GLY A 49 -2.63 9.23 0.40
N ARG A 50 -2.90 9.27 -0.91
CA ARG A 50 -3.15 10.52 -1.63
C ARG A 50 -4.64 10.72 -1.81
N LEU A 51 -5.14 11.90 -1.46
CA LEU A 51 -6.55 12.25 -1.68
C LEU A 51 -6.87 12.19 -3.17
N GLN A 52 -7.86 11.42 -3.56
CA GLN A 52 -8.32 11.35 -4.95
C GLN A 52 -9.57 12.20 -5.16
N ALA A 53 -10.58 12.03 -4.31
CA ALA A 53 -11.86 12.71 -4.43
C ALA A 53 -12.62 12.76 -3.09
N ILE A 54 -13.58 13.68 -3.00
CA ILE A 54 -14.56 13.75 -1.92
C ILE A 54 -15.84 13.06 -2.38
N ASP A 55 -16.38 12.16 -1.57
CA ASP A 55 -17.70 11.57 -1.73
C ASP A 55 -18.70 12.34 -0.85
N GLY A 56 -19.41 13.28 -1.47
CA GLY A 56 -20.37 14.13 -0.76
C GLY A 56 -21.70 13.44 -0.44
N TYR A 57 -21.97 12.25 -1.00
CA TYR A 57 -23.19 11.50 -0.70
C TYR A 57 -23.05 10.72 0.60
N GLU A 58 -21.88 10.09 0.80
CA GLU A 58 -21.60 9.27 1.98
C GLU A 58 -20.74 9.98 3.05
N ASP A 59 -20.40 11.24 2.83
CA ASP A 59 -19.46 12.00 3.65
C ASP A 59 -18.14 11.24 3.88
N ALA A 60 -17.54 10.80 2.78
CA ALA A 60 -16.31 10.01 2.76
C ALA A 60 -15.27 10.59 1.79
N ILE A 61 -14.07 10.02 1.79
CA ILE A 61 -13.03 10.36 0.82
C ILE A 61 -12.51 9.13 0.11
N TRP A 62 -12.17 9.29 -1.16
CA TRP A 62 -11.41 8.30 -1.93
C TRP A 62 -9.93 8.62 -1.82
N ILE A 63 -9.13 7.62 -1.47
CA ILE A 63 -7.66 7.74 -1.41
C ILE A 63 -7.00 6.67 -2.27
N VAL A 64 -5.83 7.02 -2.83
CA VAL A 64 -4.88 6.05 -3.39
C VAL A 64 -3.89 5.69 -2.29
N TRP A 65 -3.80 4.42 -1.94
CA TRP A 65 -2.90 3.93 -0.90
C TRP A 65 -1.46 3.86 -1.40
N THR A 66 -0.54 4.50 -0.68
CA THR A 66 0.87 4.57 -1.09
C THR A 66 1.80 3.87 -0.12
N HIS A 67 1.54 3.96 1.18
CA HIS A 67 2.39 3.32 2.19
C HIS A 67 1.59 2.74 3.35
N VAL A 68 2.14 1.69 3.97
CA VAL A 68 1.63 1.10 5.20
C VAL A 68 2.76 0.96 6.22
N HIS A 69 2.47 1.24 7.49
CA HIS A 69 3.41 1.00 8.58
C HIS A 69 3.18 -0.41 9.15
N ASP A 70 4.22 -1.25 9.14
CA ASP A 70 4.12 -2.63 9.65
C ASP A 70 4.30 -2.75 11.19
N GLY A 71 4.49 -1.61 11.86
CA GLY A 71 4.80 -1.52 13.29
C GLY A 71 6.25 -1.15 13.55
N SER A 72 7.14 -1.37 12.58
CA SER A 72 8.57 -1.05 12.66
C SER A 72 9.05 -0.09 11.58
N ARG A 73 8.50 -0.20 10.36
CA ARG A 73 8.91 0.58 9.20
C ARG A 73 7.74 0.87 8.28
N TRP A 74 7.92 1.91 7.47
CA TRP A 74 7.05 2.17 6.32
C TRP A 74 7.41 1.27 5.15
N ARG A 75 6.38 0.67 4.54
CA ARG A 75 6.47 -0.08 3.30
C ARG A 75 5.78 0.68 2.19
N ASP A 76 6.47 0.82 1.05
CA ASP A 76 5.91 1.39 -0.17
C ASP A 76 5.06 0.33 -0.91
N LEU A 77 3.86 0.73 -1.31
CA LEU A 77 2.88 -0.12 -2.01
C LEU A 77 2.68 0.28 -3.47
N ARG A 78 3.28 1.39 -3.93
CA ARG A 78 3.04 1.96 -5.28
C ARG A 78 3.40 1.00 -6.41
N ASN A 79 4.31 0.06 -6.18
CA ASN A 79 4.73 -0.93 -7.18
C ASN A 79 3.88 -2.21 -7.18
N GLN A 80 2.93 -2.36 -6.24
CA GLN A 80 2.16 -3.60 -6.06
C GLN A 80 0.76 -3.52 -6.67
N SER A 81 0.14 -2.33 -6.70
CA SER A 81 -1.07 -1.97 -7.47
C SER A 81 -1.56 -0.59 -7.01
N ASP A 82 -2.23 0.17 -7.88
CA ASP A 82 -2.92 1.40 -7.47
C ASP A 82 -4.16 1.04 -6.64
N MET A 83 -3.96 0.77 -5.36
CA MET A 83 -5.04 0.41 -4.44
C MET A 83 -5.82 1.66 -4.04
N MET A 84 -6.91 1.92 -4.75
CA MET A 84 -7.84 2.99 -4.42
C MET A 84 -8.97 2.47 -3.52
N PHE A 85 -9.25 3.17 -2.42
CA PHE A 85 -10.39 2.84 -1.58
C PHE A 85 -10.98 4.05 -0.86
N LYS A 86 -12.23 3.86 -0.43
CA LYS A 86 -12.99 4.82 0.36
C LYS A 86 -12.68 4.67 1.85
N VAL A 87 -12.46 5.80 2.51
CA VAL A 87 -12.35 5.91 3.97
C VAL A 87 -13.30 6.96 4.50
N TYR A 88 -13.82 6.71 5.70
CA TYR A 88 -14.76 7.59 6.37
C TYR A 88 -14.03 8.40 7.44
N PRO A 89 -14.27 9.71 7.53
CA PRO A 89 -13.77 10.52 8.64
C PRO A 89 -14.36 10.02 9.97
N ARG A 90 -13.62 10.25 11.06
CA ARG A 90 -14.08 9.93 12.41
C ARG A 90 -15.30 10.77 12.81
N ASP A 91 -15.28 12.04 12.40
CA ASP A 91 -16.20 13.07 12.82
C ASP A 91 -16.32 14.14 11.71
N VAL A 92 -17.32 15.02 11.86
CA VAL A 92 -17.60 16.09 10.89
C VAL A 92 -16.43 17.06 10.75
N GLY A 93 -15.70 17.34 11.84
CA GLY A 93 -14.55 18.25 11.81
C GLY A 93 -13.42 17.72 10.92
N MET A 94 -13.18 16.41 10.95
CA MET A 94 -12.21 15.75 10.07
C MET A 94 -12.67 15.77 8.60
N MET A 95 -13.98 15.65 8.34
CA MET A 95 -14.51 15.82 6.98
C MET A 95 -14.28 17.23 6.46
N ASP A 96 -14.53 18.24 7.29
CA ASP A 96 -14.29 19.65 6.93
C ASP A 96 -12.81 19.95 6.72
N PHE A 97 -11.91 19.25 7.41
CA PHE A 97 -10.49 19.27 7.10
C PHE A 97 -10.22 18.71 5.70
N PHE A 98 -10.73 17.53 5.36
CA PHE A 98 -10.49 16.92 4.05
C PHE A 98 -11.05 17.73 2.88
N ARG A 99 -12.21 18.38 3.05
CA ARG A 99 -12.81 19.26 2.03
C ARG A 99 -11.94 20.47 1.68
N LYS A 100 -10.98 20.84 2.54
CA LYS A 100 -10.04 21.94 2.30
C LYS A 100 -8.77 21.49 1.58
N LEU A 101 -8.55 20.19 1.42
CA LEU A 101 -7.37 19.66 0.76
C LEU A 101 -7.55 19.57 -0.75
N THR A 102 -6.47 19.79 -1.48
CA THR A 102 -6.44 19.60 -2.94
C THR A 102 -6.30 18.11 -3.27
N PRO A 103 -6.96 17.59 -4.32
CA PRO A 103 -6.65 16.26 -4.84
C PRO A 103 -5.14 16.07 -5.10
N GLY A 104 -4.61 14.90 -4.79
CA GLY A 104 -3.19 14.56 -4.80
C GLY A 104 -2.46 14.82 -3.48
N THR A 105 -3.06 15.57 -2.54
CA THR A 105 -2.47 15.82 -1.22
C THR A 105 -2.16 14.50 -0.50
N SER A 106 -0.92 14.37 -0.01
CA SER A 106 -0.50 13.24 0.82
C SER A 106 -1.06 13.40 2.23
N ILE A 107 -1.67 12.35 2.76
CA ILE A 107 -2.30 12.33 4.08
C ILE A 107 -1.83 11.10 4.83
N HIS A 108 -1.37 11.31 6.06
CA HIS A 108 -1.00 10.23 6.99
C HIS A 108 -2.19 9.95 7.90
N LEU A 109 -2.63 8.70 7.92
CA LEU A 109 -3.88 8.28 8.55
C LEU A 109 -3.64 7.06 9.42
N THR A 110 -4.31 6.99 10.57
CA THR A 110 -4.58 5.70 11.22
C THR A 110 -5.99 5.27 10.87
N VAL A 111 -6.15 4.09 10.27
CA VAL A 111 -7.43 3.56 9.79
C VAL A 111 -7.75 2.24 10.48
N GLN A 112 -9.02 2.04 10.82
CA GLN A 112 -9.56 0.76 11.29
C GLN A 112 -10.95 0.54 10.70
N MET A 113 -11.29 -0.70 10.40
CA MET A 113 -12.65 -1.08 10.04
C MET A 113 -13.55 -1.02 11.28
N ASP A 114 -14.67 -0.32 11.18
CA ASP A 114 -15.69 -0.26 12.23
C ASP A 114 -16.68 -1.44 12.16
N ALA A 115 -17.64 -1.46 13.09
CA ALA A 115 -18.63 -2.53 13.19
C ALA A 115 -19.56 -2.64 11.97
N ASP A 116 -19.69 -1.55 11.19
CA ASP A 116 -20.50 -1.50 9.97
C ASP A 116 -19.70 -1.92 8.73
N GLY A 117 -18.43 -2.31 8.91
CA GLY A 117 -17.52 -2.67 7.82
C GLY A 117 -16.89 -1.46 7.11
N ASN A 118 -17.05 -0.25 7.65
CA ASN A 118 -16.50 0.96 7.07
C ASN A 118 -15.07 1.18 7.56
N ARG A 119 -14.16 1.50 6.63
CA ARG A 119 -12.78 1.89 6.97
C ARG A 119 -12.80 3.31 7.53
N ARG A 120 -12.77 3.44 8.85
CA ARG A 120 -12.82 4.73 9.53
C ARG A 120 -11.44 5.23 9.90
N VAL A 121 -11.20 6.51 9.62
CA VAL A 121 -10.02 7.21 10.09
C VAL A 121 -10.15 7.41 11.59
N LEU A 122 -9.17 6.97 12.37
CA LEU A 122 -9.11 7.15 13.81
C LEU A 122 -8.31 8.39 14.19
N SER A 123 -7.24 8.71 13.46
CA SER A 123 -6.40 9.89 13.66
C SER A 123 -5.72 10.32 12.36
N LEU A 124 -5.34 11.59 12.33
CA LEU A 124 -4.38 12.14 11.37
C LEU A 124 -3.02 12.20 12.07
N ASP A 125 -1.97 11.74 11.41
CA ASP A 125 -0.61 11.93 11.92
C ASP A 125 -0.04 13.21 11.31
N GLU A 126 0.62 14.04 12.10
CA GLU A 126 1.53 15.06 11.56
C GLU A 126 2.67 14.30 10.88
N GLY A 127 2.88 14.56 9.58
CA GLY A 127 3.80 13.79 8.74
C GLY A 127 5.17 13.59 9.41
N ALA A 128 5.64 12.34 9.42
CA ALA A 128 6.97 11.96 9.86
C ALA A 128 8.02 12.29 8.80
#